data_AF-A0A6I2UD65-F1
#
_entry.id   AF-A0A6I2UD65-F1
#
_cell.length_a   1.000
_cell.length_b   1.000
_cell.length_c   1.000
_cell.angle_alpha   90.00
_cell.angle_beta   90.00
_cell.angle_gamma   90.00
#
_symmetry.space_group_name_H-M   'P 1'
#
loop_
_entity.id
_entity.type
_entity.pdbx_description
1 polymer ?
#
loop_
_entity_poly.entity_id
_entity_poly.type
_entity_poly.pdbx_seq_one_letter_code
_entity_poly.pdbx_strand_id
1 'polypeptide(L)'
;MFIGLKNYISDISSKAQKGQIIVFTAVLLPLLIAATGFTVDFGNMYMHKSRLQNAADAAAIAGGHSFVQNNDTLSNHPHADEAAEKSIDLNHPKIANIIRDYKARNTDQGITIYRVHLTESVPVYFLSFFGVGDSTDVTAESFAQIAYTGGSSGGSLFDNLFSYGSGGFRSINASQNPDNPSISQILDASFYQGRIVGMGADADMTKNYRHELLNLNAKAHYQDGSFTSMQDAINYSNAHPDDTMLVTPEQDLNTSLDYKLAEILGNAKADLAKNKLIWTNENNIGNIKAQVMSKDIDYIYNPTTNTPEYGPGGNTEFKINDYIPANGADKDTPLFVVVDPPKNPWYDGEGCYGSHKLTLQGYNMPADSRPIVYVYTGTGTINIEANNSTFYGAIYAPYANIHMNDQGLTFHGSILSKGLEITGKSTYIYKKFLSDSAGTGSSGNGTGGNANVSLASPPADIDWND
;
A
#
# COMPACT_ATOMS: atom_id res chain seq x y z
N MET A 1 41.21 -36.42 -82.60
CA MET A 1 40.07 -36.98 -81.84
C MET A 1 40.03 -36.53 -80.37
N PHE A 2 41.16 -36.41 -79.67
CA PHE A 2 41.18 -36.08 -78.23
C PHE A 2 40.96 -34.61 -77.80
N ILE A 3 41.13 -33.63 -78.71
CA ILE A 3 40.97 -32.20 -78.37
C ILE A 3 39.48 -31.79 -78.31
N GLY A 4 38.62 -32.34 -79.16
CA GLY A 4 37.18 -32.06 -79.15
C GLY A 4 36.46 -32.63 -77.92
N LEU A 5 36.90 -33.78 -77.41
CA LEU A 5 36.31 -34.42 -76.22
C LEU A 5 36.62 -33.64 -74.93
N LYS A 6 37.82 -33.03 -74.85
CA LYS A 6 38.26 -32.26 -73.67
C LYS A 6 37.49 -30.93 -73.54
N ASN A 7 37.23 -30.25 -74.67
CA ASN A 7 36.41 -29.04 -74.69
C ASN A 7 34.94 -29.35 -74.36
N TYR A 8 34.39 -30.46 -74.87
CA TYR A 8 33.02 -30.91 -74.57
C TYR A 8 32.81 -31.27 -73.09
N ILE A 9 33.77 -31.96 -72.45
CA ILE A 9 33.72 -32.31 -71.03
C ILE A 9 33.88 -31.06 -70.13
N SER A 10 34.73 -30.10 -70.52
CA SER A 10 34.85 -28.82 -69.79
C SER A 10 33.57 -27.97 -69.86
N ASP A 11 32.88 -28.01 -71.00
CA ASP A 11 31.64 -27.27 -71.22
C ASP A 11 30.45 -27.92 -70.48
N ILE A 12 30.42 -29.27 -70.39
CA ILE A 12 29.48 -30.02 -69.53
C ILE A 12 29.74 -29.73 -68.04
N SER A 13 30.99 -29.66 -67.60
CA SER A 13 31.34 -29.35 -66.21
C SER A 13 30.96 -27.92 -65.80
N SER A 14 31.16 -26.92 -66.69
CA SER A 14 30.71 -25.54 -66.44
C SER A 14 29.17 -25.42 -66.47
N LYS A 15 28.49 -26.17 -67.36
CA LYS A 15 27.02 -26.25 -67.40
C LYS A 15 26.44 -26.96 -66.17
N ALA A 16 27.11 -27.98 -65.65
CA ALA A 16 26.72 -28.70 -64.43
C ALA A 16 26.89 -27.86 -63.15
N GLN A 17 27.99 -27.10 -63.03
CA GLN A 17 28.19 -26.14 -61.93
C GLN A 17 27.16 -25.00 -61.97
N LYS A 18 26.82 -24.50 -63.16
CA LYS A 18 25.73 -23.53 -63.35
C LYS A 18 24.36 -24.13 -62.98
N GLY A 19 24.12 -25.42 -63.27
CA GLY A 19 22.91 -26.13 -62.88
C GLY A 19 22.76 -26.32 -61.36
N GLN A 20 23.85 -26.66 -60.65
CA GLN A 20 23.83 -26.83 -59.20
C GLN A 20 23.60 -25.51 -58.45
N ILE A 21 24.15 -24.39 -58.94
CA ILE A 21 23.90 -23.05 -58.39
C ILE A 21 22.43 -22.66 -58.57
N ILE A 22 21.79 -23.02 -59.69
CA ILE A 22 20.36 -22.80 -59.92
C ILE A 22 19.51 -23.59 -58.91
N VAL A 23 19.85 -24.86 -58.65
CA VAL A 23 19.15 -25.68 -57.63
C VAL A 23 19.32 -25.09 -56.24
N PHE A 24 20.54 -24.69 -55.87
CA PHE A 24 20.80 -24.06 -54.58
C PHE A 24 20.04 -22.73 -54.43
N THR A 25 20.06 -21.89 -55.47
CA THR A 25 19.34 -20.61 -55.48
C THR A 25 17.82 -20.80 -55.43
N ALA A 26 17.29 -21.81 -56.12
CA ALA A 26 15.87 -22.14 -56.13
C ALA A 26 15.33 -22.57 -54.76
N VAL A 27 16.19 -23.14 -53.90
CA VAL A 27 15.83 -23.50 -52.52
C VAL A 27 16.13 -22.35 -51.55
N LEU A 28 17.27 -21.67 -51.73
CA LEU A 28 17.72 -20.62 -50.82
C LEU A 28 16.85 -19.37 -50.90
N LEU A 29 16.41 -18.98 -52.10
CA LEU A 29 15.65 -17.74 -52.29
C LEU A 29 14.28 -17.77 -51.58
N PRO A 30 13.47 -18.84 -51.68
CA PRO A 30 12.25 -18.98 -50.85
C PRO A 30 12.55 -18.99 -49.35
N LEU A 31 13.64 -19.63 -48.92
CA LEU A 31 14.02 -19.68 -47.49
C LEU A 31 14.43 -18.30 -46.96
N LEU A 32 15.15 -17.52 -47.77
CA LEU A 32 15.49 -16.14 -47.44
C LEU A 32 14.24 -15.25 -47.39
N ILE A 33 13.31 -15.39 -48.34
CA ILE A 33 12.03 -14.66 -48.33
C ILE A 33 11.23 -15.00 -47.07
N ALA A 34 11.13 -16.29 -46.71
CA ALA A 34 10.45 -16.73 -45.50
C ALA A 34 11.11 -16.15 -44.24
N ALA A 35 12.44 -16.17 -44.15
CA ALA A 35 13.17 -15.60 -43.02
C ALA A 35 12.97 -14.07 -42.90
N THR A 36 13.01 -13.34 -44.02
CA THR A 36 12.70 -11.90 -44.03
C THR A 36 11.24 -11.64 -43.69
N GLY A 37 10.34 -12.49 -44.14
CA GLY A 37 8.92 -12.40 -43.85
C GLY A 37 8.61 -12.55 -42.36
N PHE A 38 9.18 -13.57 -41.73
CA PHE A 38 9.12 -13.73 -40.28
C PHE A 38 9.70 -12.53 -39.54
N THR A 39 10.83 -11.99 -40.03
CA THR A 39 11.44 -10.80 -39.42
C THR A 39 10.52 -9.59 -39.49
N VAL A 40 9.81 -9.39 -40.61
CA VAL A 40 8.85 -8.29 -40.79
C VAL A 40 7.65 -8.47 -39.86
N ASP A 41 7.06 -9.66 -39.80
CA ASP A 41 5.90 -9.91 -38.94
C ASP A 41 6.25 -9.78 -37.45
N PHE A 42 7.36 -10.37 -37.00
CA PHE A 42 7.81 -10.21 -35.61
C PHE A 42 8.19 -8.76 -35.28
N GLY A 43 8.83 -8.05 -36.22
CA GLY A 43 9.15 -6.64 -36.06
C GLY A 43 7.90 -5.78 -35.92
N ASN A 44 6.87 -6.05 -36.74
CA ASN A 44 5.57 -5.39 -36.65
C ASN A 44 4.90 -5.69 -35.29
N MET A 45 4.77 -6.96 -34.92
CA MET A 45 4.21 -7.37 -33.63
C MET A 45 4.94 -6.75 -32.44
N TYR A 46 6.27 -6.69 -32.46
CA TYR A 46 7.07 -6.08 -31.40
C TYR A 46 6.82 -4.57 -31.29
N MET A 47 6.75 -3.86 -32.42
CA MET A 47 6.42 -2.42 -32.43
C MET A 47 5.03 -2.17 -31.84
N HIS A 48 4.03 -2.96 -32.23
CA HIS A 48 2.68 -2.88 -31.67
C HIS A 48 2.68 -3.21 -30.17
N LYS A 49 3.36 -4.26 -29.74
CA LYS A 49 3.53 -4.63 -28.32
C LYS A 49 4.13 -3.50 -27.49
N SER A 50 5.20 -2.87 -27.97
CA SER A 50 5.88 -1.77 -27.26
C SER A 50 4.97 -0.55 -27.11
N ARG A 51 4.21 -0.20 -28.16
CA ARG A 51 3.26 0.92 -28.08
C ARG A 51 2.08 0.60 -27.17
N LEU A 52 1.56 -0.61 -27.24
CA LEU A 52 0.46 -1.08 -26.42
C LEU A 52 0.84 -1.09 -24.93
N GLN A 53 2.09 -1.46 -24.61
CA GLN A 53 2.60 -1.38 -23.23
C GLN A 53 2.68 0.06 -22.73
N ASN A 54 3.25 0.98 -23.50
CA ASN A 54 3.32 2.39 -23.12
C ASN A 54 1.92 3.00 -22.91
N ALA A 55 0.94 2.61 -23.75
CA ALA A 55 -0.45 3.02 -23.59
C ALA A 55 -1.08 2.43 -22.32
N ALA A 56 -0.85 1.13 -22.04
CA ALA A 56 -1.34 0.47 -20.84
C ALA A 56 -0.77 1.10 -19.56
N ASP A 57 0.53 1.42 -19.53
CA ASP A 57 1.19 2.06 -18.39
C ASP A 57 0.62 3.46 -18.12
N ALA A 58 0.48 4.27 -19.17
CA ALA A 58 -0.12 5.59 -19.04
C ALA A 58 -1.61 5.52 -18.65
N ALA A 59 -2.33 4.49 -19.10
CA ALA A 59 -3.73 4.27 -18.76
C ALA A 59 -3.90 3.82 -17.30
N ALA A 60 -3.01 2.94 -16.81
CA ALA A 60 -3.06 2.48 -15.43
C ALA A 60 -2.82 3.63 -14.45
N ILE A 61 -1.82 4.49 -14.70
CA ILE A 61 -1.56 5.68 -13.88
C ILE A 61 -2.76 6.65 -13.91
N ALA A 62 -3.27 6.95 -15.11
CA ALA A 62 -4.40 7.88 -15.26
C ALA A 62 -5.68 7.36 -14.59
N GLY A 63 -5.98 6.07 -14.78
CA GLY A 63 -7.11 5.39 -14.15
C GLY A 63 -6.96 5.36 -12.65
N GLY A 64 -5.77 5.03 -12.12
CA GLY A 64 -5.51 5.04 -10.69
C GLY A 64 -5.68 6.42 -10.04
N HIS A 65 -5.26 7.51 -10.71
CA HIS A 65 -5.50 8.87 -10.19
C HIS A 65 -6.97 9.24 -10.17
N SER A 66 -7.71 8.92 -11.24
CA SER A 66 -9.14 9.21 -11.33
C SER A 66 -9.95 8.36 -10.34
N PHE A 67 -9.51 7.12 -10.10
CA PHE A 67 -10.08 6.22 -9.08
C PHE A 67 -10.09 6.89 -7.70
N VAL A 68 -8.96 7.49 -7.33
CA VAL A 68 -8.80 8.21 -6.06
C VAL A 68 -9.62 9.50 -6.01
N GLN A 69 -9.51 10.32 -7.06
CA GLN A 69 -10.14 11.65 -7.09
C GLN A 69 -11.66 11.57 -6.98
N ASN A 70 -12.26 10.52 -7.55
CA ASN A 70 -13.71 10.34 -7.62
C ASN A 70 -14.25 9.36 -6.57
N ASN A 71 -13.40 8.83 -5.68
CA ASN A 71 -13.76 7.79 -4.70
C ASN A 71 -14.45 6.58 -5.36
N ASP A 72 -13.89 6.12 -6.48
CA ASP A 72 -14.36 4.91 -7.13
C ASP A 72 -14.15 3.68 -6.19
N THR A 73 -14.96 2.66 -6.39
CA THR A 73 -14.91 1.42 -5.59
C THR A 73 -14.35 0.27 -6.41
N LEU A 74 -13.89 -0.79 -5.74
CA LEU A 74 -13.35 -1.96 -6.43
C LEU A 74 -14.30 -2.57 -7.46
N SER A 75 -15.61 -2.51 -7.21
CA SER A 75 -16.65 -3.09 -8.08
C SER A 75 -17.30 -2.08 -9.04
N ASN A 76 -17.05 -0.78 -8.85
CA ASN A 76 -17.64 0.27 -9.66
C ASN A 76 -16.67 1.44 -9.76
N HIS A 77 -15.99 1.55 -10.90
CA HIS A 77 -14.92 2.51 -11.16
C HIS A 77 -15.03 3.20 -12.55
N PRO A 78 -16.18 3.82 -12.86
CA PRO A 78 -16.44 4.38 -14.19
C PRO A 78 -15.53 5.58 -14.52
N HIS A 79 -15.11 6.36 -13.52
CA HIS A 79 -14.26 7.53 -13.75
C HIS A 79 -12.80 7.12 -13.95
N ALA A 80 -12.34 6.08 -13.25
CA ALA A 80 -11.06 5.44 -13.51
C ALA A 80 -10.97 4.93 -14.94
N ASP A 81 -12.01 4.22 -15.38
CA ASP A 81 -12.09 3.65 -16.73
C ASP A 81 -12.12 4.75 -17.80
N GLU A 82 -12.89 5.82 -17.60
CA GLU A 82 -12.92 6.97 -18.51
C GLU A 82 -11.54 7.66 -18.63
N ALA A 83 -10.83 7.83 -17.51
CA ALA A 83 -9.50 8.42 -17.50
C ALA A 83 -8.46 7.51 -18.19
N ALA A 84 -8.56 6.20 -17.99
CA ALA A 84 -7.76 5.21 -18.67
C ALA A 84 -8.00 5.27 -20.19
N GLU A 85 -9.26 5.28 -20.64
CA GLU A 85 -9.62 5.42 -22.07
C GLU A 85 -9.03 6.69 -22.69
N LYS A 86 -9.19 7.84 -22.02
CA LYS A 86 -8.64 9.10 -22.51
C LYS A 86 -7.11 9.05 -22.63
N SER A 87 -6.43 8.38 -21.70
CA SER A 87 -4.98 8.20 -21.76
C SER A 87 -4.56 7.29 -22.91
N ILE A 88 -5.31 6.20 -23.18
CA ILE A 88 -5.09 5.31 -24.33
C ILE A 88 -5.24 6.09 -25.63
N ASP A 89 -6.30 6.87 -25.77
CA ASP A 89 -6.56 7.65 -26.99
C ASP A 89 -5.45 8.68 -27.28
N LEU A 90 -4.87 9.28 -26.24
CA LEU A 90 -3.76 10.23 -26.38
C LEU A 90 -2.44 9.55 -26.77
N ASN A 91 -2.16 8.37 -26.20
CA ASN A 91 -0.93 7.62 -26.45
C ASN A 91 -1.02 6.73 -27.69
N HIS A 92 -2.23 6.49 -28.20
CA HIS A 92 -2.46 5.56 -29.31
C HIS A 92 -3.63 5.96 -30.26
N PRO A 93 -3.62 7.16 -30.85
CA PRO A 93 -4.80 7.78 -31.49
C PRO A 93 -5.35 7.11 -32.77
N LYS A 94 -4.86 5.93 -33.20
CA LYS A 94 -5.16 5.41 -34.56
C LYS A 94 -5.18 3.88 -34.71
N ILE A 95 -5.68 3.11 -33.76
CA ILE A 95 -5.99 1.69 -34.04
C ILE A 95 -7.42 1.35 -33.61
N ALA A 96 -8.22 0.91 -34.59
CA ALA A 96 -9.54 0.34 -34.35
C ALA A 96 -9.39 -1.10 -33.84
N ASN A 97 -10.24 -1.47 -32.88
CA ASN A 97 -10.34 -2.81 -32.25
C ASN A 97 -9.25 -3.16 -31.22
N ILE A 98 -9.11 -2.32 -30.19
CA ILE A 98 -8.46 -2.73 -28.93
C ILE A 98 -9.55 -3.23 -27.98
N ILE A 99 -9.42 -4.46 -27.50
CA ILE A 99 -10.22 -4.97 -26.37
C ILE A 99 -9.58 -4.44 -25.09
N ARG A 100 -10.39 -3.86 -24.21
CA ARG A 100 -9.94 -3.36 -22.90
C ARG A 100 -10.62 -4.15 -21.79
N ASP A 101 -9.83 -4.46 -20.77
CA ASP A 101 -10.29 -5.06 -19.53
C ASP A 101 -9.68 -4.26 -18.36
N TYR A 102 -10.55 -3.59 -17.61
CA TYR A 102 -10.19 -2.78 -16.43
C TYR A 102 -10.66 -3.50 -15.18
N LYS A 103 -9.78 -3.64 -14.19
CA LYS A 103 -10.12 -4.28 -12.92
C LYS A 103 -9.47 -3.53 -11.75
N ALA A 104 -10.20 -3.36 -10.65
CA ALA A 104 -9.64 -2.89 -9.39
C ALA A 104 -9.74 -3.98 -8.32
N ARG A 105 -8.63 -4.32 -7.66
CA ARG A 105 -8.59 -5.31 -6.56
C ARG A 105 -7.71 -4.82 -5.41
N ASN A 106 -7.97 -5.30 -4.20
CA ASN A 106 -7.09 -5.07 -3.06
C ASN A 106 -6.19 -6.28 -2.84
N THR A 107 -4.93 -6.03 -2.49
CA THR A 107 -4.03 -7.07 -1.97
C THR A 107 -4.48 -7.52 -0.59
N ASP A 108 -3.94 -8.64 -0.10
CA ASP A 108 -4.07 -9.12 1.27
C ASP A 108 -3.56 -8.07 2.29
N GLN A 109 -2.65 -7.19 1.84
CA GLN A 109 -2.15 -6.04 2.59
C GLN A 109 -2.98 -4.77 2.39
N GLY A 110 -4.23 -4.88 1.91
CA GLY A 110 -5.16 -3.76 1.80
C GLY A 110 -4.74 -2.64 0.84
N ILE A 111 -3.79 -2.91 -0.05
CA ILE A 111 -3.32 -1.96 -1.07
C ILE A 111 -4.23 -2.10 -2.29
N THR A 112 -4.77 -0.99 -2.79
CA THR A 112 -5.61 -1.01 -3.99
C THR A 112 -4.75 -1.02 -5.25
N ILE A 113 -5.05 -1.92 -6.17
CA ILE A 113 -4.38 -2.06 -7.47
C ILE A 113 -5.43 -1.88 -8.56
N TYR A 114 -5.15 -0.97 -9.49
CA TYR A 114 -5.94 -0.76 -10.70
C TYR A 114 -5.19 -1.34 -11.91
N ARG A 115 -5.77 -2.36 -12.56
CA ARG A 115 -5.19 -3.09 -13.70
C ARG A 115 -5.81 -2.60 -15.00
N VAL A 116 -4.96 -2.42 -16.00
CA VAL A 116 -5.33 -2.21 -17.40
C VAL A 116 -4.78 -3.36 -18.24
N HIS A 117 -5.66 -4.11 -18.89
CA HIS A 117 -5.31 -5.14 -19.86
C HIS A 117 -5.82 -4.73 -21.24
N LEU A 118 -4.91 -4.58 -22.20
CA LEU A 118 -5.21 -4.21 -23.58
C LEU A 118 -4.87 -5.38 -24.50
N THR A 119 -5.76 -5.67 -25.45
CA THR A 119 -5.51 -6.65 -26.52
C THR A 119 -5.76 -6.00 -27.87
N GLU A 120 -4.77 -6.08 -28.77
CA GLU A 120 -4.83 -5.56 -30.13
C GLU A 120 -4.65 -6.71 -31.12
N SER A 121 -5.52 -6.81 -32.14
CA SER A 121 -5.34 -7.79 -33.22
C SER A 121 -4.46 -7.22 -34.34
N VAL A 122 -3.22 -7.70 -34.43
CA VAL A 122 -2.20 -7.18 -35.35
C VAL A 122 -2.17 -8.05 -36.61
N PRO A 123 -2.29 -7.46 -37.83
CA PRO A 123 -2.22 -8.23 -39.06
C PRO A 123 -0.84 -8.83 -39.27
N VAL A 124 -0.80 -10.08 -39.73
CA VAL A 124 0.43 -10.80 -40.07
C VAL A 124 0.42 -11.16 -41.54
N TYR A 125 1.52 -10.88 -42.24
CA TYR A 125 1.56 -10.96 -43.71
C TYR A 125 2.20 -12.25 -44.22
N PHE A 126 3.25 -12.72 -43.55
CA PHE A 126 4.00 -13.89 -43.96
C PHE A 126 3.65 -15.13 -43.13
N LEU A 127 3.34 -14.95 -41.84
CA LEU A 127 2.86 -16.00 -40.94
C LEU A 127 1.51 -16.57 -41.41
N SER A 128 0.71 -15.78 -42.13
CA SER A 128 -0.55 -16.23 -42.74
C SER A 128 -0.32 -17.38 -43.74
N PHE A 129 0.80 -17.38 -44.48
CA PHE A 129 1.17 -18.49 -45.38
C PHE A 129 1.48 -19.80 -44.64
N PHE A 130 1.72 -19.74 -43.34
CA PHE A 130 2.01 -20.90 -42.49
C PHE A 130 0.80 -21.34 -41.64
N GLY A 131 -0.40 -20.80 -41.93
CA GLY A 131 -1.64 -21.23 -41.28
C GLY A 131 -1.89 -20.62 -39.89
N VAL A 132 -1.19 -19.53 -39.54
CA VAL A 132 -1.38 -18.80 -38.27
C VAL A 132 -2.61 -17.88 -38.31
N GLY A 133 -3.22 -17.68 -39.49
CA GLY A 133 -4.35 -16.78 -39.71
C GLY A 133 -3.91 -15.43 -40.30
N ASP A 134 -4.88 -14.51 -40.46
CA ASP A 134 -4.64 -13.18 -41.06
C ASP A 134 -4.17 -12.13 -40.03
N SER A 135 -4.34 -12.42 -38.74
CA SER A 135 -3.89 -11.59 -37.63
C SER A 135 -3.48 -12.43 -36.43
N THR A 136 -2.78 -11.80 -35.48
CA THR A 136 -2.40 -12.38 -34.19
C THR A 136 -2.65 -11.35 -33.10
N ASP A 137 -3.19 -11.81 -31.98
CA ASP A 137 -3.47 -10.93 -30.85
C ASP A 137 -2.19 -10.63 -30.07
N VAL A 138 -1.96 -9.35 -29.86
CA VAL A 138 -0.88 -8.80 -29.05
C VAL A 138 -1.51 -8.17 -27.82
N THR A 139 -1.11 -8.62 -26.63
CA THR A 139 -1.64 -8.11 -25.37
C THR A 139 -0.64 -7.20 -24.68
N ALA A 140 -1.09 -6.32 -23.80
CA ALA A 140 -0.25 -5.59 -22.84
C ALA A 140 -1.01 -5.45 -21.52
N GLU A 141 -0.28 -5.56 -20.42
CA GLU A 141 -0.84 -5.44 -19.08
C GLU A 141 -0.04 -4.46 -18.27
N SER A 142 -0.74 -3.63 -17.50
CA SER A 142 -0.13 -2.71 -16.55
C SER A 142 -0.98 -2.60 -15.28
N PHE A 143 -0.30 -2.33 -14.17
CA PHE A 143 -0.89 -2.26 -12.85
C PHE A 143 -0.46 -0.95 -12.19
N ALA A 144 -1.43 -0.18 -11.72
CA ALA A 144 -1.20 0.98 -10.90
C ALA A 144 -1.56 0.69 -9.45
N GLN A 145 -0.58 0.84 -8.57
CA GLN A 145 -0.80 0.82 -7.14
C GLN A 145 -1.33 2.17 -6.67
N ILE A 146 -2.46 2.13 -5.98
CA ILE A 146 -3.10 3.28 -5.36
C ILE A 146 -2.80 3.23 -3.86
N ALA A 147 -2.11 4.25 -3.42
CA ALA A 147 -1.53 4.31 -2.11
C ALA A 147 -2.05 5.58 -1.43
N TYR A 148 -3.13 5.44 -0.63
CA TYR A 148 -3.74 6.59 0.04
C TYR A 148 -2.73 7.26 0.97
N THR A 149 -2.58 8.57 0.83
CA THR A 149 -1.68 9.39 1.65
C THR A 149 -2.43 10.14 2.75
N GLY A 150 -3.77 10.28 2.68
CA GLY A 150 -4.57 10.87 3.76
C GLY A 150 -5.23 12.19 3.39
N GLY A 151 -5.81 12.89 4.37
CA GLY A 151 -6.58 14.13 4.17
C GLY A 151 -5.72 15.36 3.84
N SER A 152 -6.36 16.52 3.70
CA SER A 152 -5.70 17.83 3.56
C SER A 152 -5.36 18.46 4.93
N SER A 153 -4.49 19.47 4.97
CA SER A 153 -4.27 20.31 6.15
C SER A 153 -5.62 20.87 6.66
N GLY A 154 -5.92 20.70 7.95
CA GLY A 154 -7.22 21.04 8.55
C GLY A 154 -8.33 19.98 8.40
N GLY A 155 -8.01 18.76 7.96
CA GLY A 155 -8.90 17.59 7.96
C GLY A 155 -9.04 16.92 9.33
N SER A 156 -9.65 15.73 9.37
CA SER A 156 -9.85 14.96 10.61
C SER A 156 -8.52 14.59 11.23
N LEU A 157 -8.47 14.57 12.57
CA LEU A 157 -7.35 14.05 13.35
C LEU A 157 -6.86 12.69 12.83
N PHE A 158 -7.80 11.83 12.41
CA PHE A 158 -7.56 10.47 11.92
C PHE A 158 -7.42 10.38 10.40
N ASP A 159 -7.15 11.50 9.71
CA ASP A 159 -6.89 11.52 8.27
C ASP A 159 -5.38 11.40 7.93
N ASN A 160 -4.51 11.22 8.94
CA ASN A 160 -3.07 11.00 8.75
C ASN A 160 -2.70 9.56 9.11
N LEU A 161 -1.58 9.05 8.56
CA LEU A 161 -0.99 7.80 9.05
C LEU A 161 -0.45 8.03 10.46
N PHE A 162 0.43 9.01 10.63
CA PHE A 162 0.95 9.40 11.93
C PHE A 162 0.72 10.88 12.20
N SER A 163 0.35 11.17 13.45
CA SER A 163 0.25 12.51 13.99
C SER A 163 1.05 12.57 15.30
N TYR A 164 2.04 13.44 15.39
CA TYR A 164 2.89 13.57 16.58
C TYR A 164 2.98 15.01 17.08
N GLY A 165 3.25 15.21 18.36
CA GLY A 165 3.32 16.52 18.99
C GLY A 165 4.74 16.89 19.43
N SER A 166 4.84 17.55 20.58
CA SER A 166 6.12 18.01 21.15
C SER A 166 7.11 16.90 21.56
N GLY A 167 6.70 15.62 21.53
CA GLY A 167 7.59 14.47 21.72
C GLY A 167 8.28 14.01 20.44
N GLY A 168 7.87 14.52 19.27
CA GLY A 168 8.51 14.28 17.98
C GLY A 168 8.27 12.89 17.39
N PHE A 169 8.83 12.67 16.21
CA PHE A 169 8.81 11.38 15.52
C PHE A 169 10.22 10.82 15.35
N ARG A 170 10.40 9.57 15.78
CA ARG A 170 11.67 8.85 15.73
C ARG A 170 11.46 7.45 15.15
N SER A 171 12.20 7.12 14.09
CA SER A 171 12.31 5.76 13.58
C SER A 171 13.74 5.29 13.84
N ILE A 172 13.91 4.14 14.49
CA ILE A 172 15.23 3.60 14.88
C ILE A 172 15.59 2.39 14.03
N ASN A 173 14.58 1.61 13.66
CA ASN A 173 14.74 0.29 13.10
C ASN A 173 14.73 0.18 11.61
N ALA A 174 14.29 1.24 10.92
CA ALA A 174 14.73 1.36 9.55
C ALA A 174 16.25 1.27 9.56
N SER A 175 16.85 0.97 8.43
CA SER A 175 18.28 0.88 8.23
C SER A 175 19.02 2.23 8.43
N GLN A 176 18.55 3.07 9.37
CA GLN A 176 18.92 4.33 10.01
C GLN A 176 19.92 4.14 11.18
N ASN A 177 20.38 2.93 11.44
CA ASN A 177 21.52 2.65 12.33
C ASN A 177 22.69 1.80 11.76
N PRO A 178 23.00 1.75 10.44
CA PRO A 178 24.25 1.23 9.95
C PRO A 178 25.28 2.36 9.92
N ASP A 179 26.48 2.06 10.38
CA ASP A 179 27.61 2.99 10.33
C ASP A 179 28.05 3.35 8.90
N ASN A 180 27.44 2.73 7.87
CA ASN A 180 27.80 2.91 6.46
C ASN A 180 26.57 2.97 5.52
N PRO A 181 26.33 4.09 4.81
CA PRO A 181 25.21 4.25 3.87
C PRO A 181 25.25 3.28 2.67
N SER A 182 26.41 2.72 2.32
CA SER A 182 26.53 1.71 1.24
C SER A 182 26.09 0.29 1.64
N ILE A 183 25.71 0.08 2.91
CA ILE A 183 25.38 -1.24 3.48
C ILE A 183 23.94 -1.28 4.05
N SER A 184 23.25 -0.14 4.06
CA SER A 184 21.88 0.00 4.56
C SER A 184 20.91 -0.82 3.69
N GLN A 185 20.59 -2.05 4.12
CA GLN A 185 19.72 -2.95 3.39
C GLN A 185 18.27 -2.47 3.48
N ILE A 186 17.60 -2.39 2.33
CA ILE A 186 16.20 -1.98 2.28
C ILE A 186 15.27 -2.98 2.99
N LEU A 187 15.70 -4.25 3.15
CA LEU A 187 14.96 -5.28 3.89
C LEU A 187 14.85 -4.99 5.41
N ASP A 188 15.76 -4.17 5.92
CA ASP A 188 15.75 -3.73 7.30
C ASP A 188 14.93 -2.44 7.48
N ALA A 189 14.25 -1.94 6.45
CA ALA A 189 13.46 -0.73 6.52
C ALA A 189 12.03 -0.97 7.05
N SER A 190 11.47 0.07 7.66
CA SER A 190 10.01 0.22 7.76
C SER A 190 9.50 1.03 6.59
N PHE A 191 8.27 0.72 6.14
CA PHE A 191 7.64 1.33 4.98
C PHE A 191 6.36 2.03 5.40
N TYR A 192 6.15 3.23 4.87
CA TYR A 192 5.06 4.12 5.29
C TYR A 192 4.22 4.53 4.08
N GLN A 193 2.92 4.33 4.16
CA GLN A 193 1.97 4.78 3.18
C GLN A 193 0.97 5.71 3.84
N GLY A 194 1.19 7.01 3.75
CA GLY A 194 0.39 7.99 4.48
C GLY A 194 1.15 9.24 4.87
N ARG A 195 0.41 10.29 5.22
CA ARG A 195 0.92 11.55 5.76
C ARG A 195 1.40 11.34 7.18
N ILE A 196 2.60 11.85 7.45
CA ILE A 196 3.21 11.90 8.78
C ILE A 196 3.25 13.38 9.14
N VAL A 197 2.54 13.78 10.19
CA VAL A 197 2.27 15.19 10.48
C VAL A 197 2.64 15.54 11.92
N GLY A 198 3.48 16.54 12.11
CA GLY A 198 3.65 17.20 13.39
C GLY A 198 2.49 18.15 13.65
N MET A 199 1.72 17.92 14.72
CA MET A 199 0.51 18.65 15.05
C MET A 199 0.76 19.64 16.18
N GLY A 200 0.35 20.89 15.95
CA GLY A 200 0.54 22.01 16.85
C GLY A 200 1.83 22.80 16.56
N ALA A 201 1.83 24.05 17.01
CA ALA A 201 3.00 24.92 16.93
C ALA A 201 4.18 24.40 17.78
N ASP A 202 3.92 23.55 18.78
CA ASP A 202 4.91 22.94 19.65
C ASP A 202 5.42 21.57 19.14
N ALA A 203 4.94 21.09 17.98
CA ALA A 203 5.39 19.83 17.42
C ALA A 203 6.90 19.80 17.20
N ASP A 204 7.58 18.75 17.69
CA ASP A 204 9.01 18.59 17.47
C ASP A 204 9.28 17.97 16.09
N MET A 205 9.55 18.86 15.12
CA MET A 205 9.85 18.50 13.73
C MET A 205 11.31 18.07 13.51
N THR A 206 12.10 17.87 14.57
CA THR A 206 13.49 17.45 14.45
C THR A 206 13.57 16.08 13.77
N LYS A 207 14.33 16.00 12.67
CA LYS A 207 14.59 14.76 11.95
C LYS A 207 15.46 13.82 12.78
N ASN A 208 14.79 12.96 13.57
CA ASN A 208 15.42 11.94 14.43
C ASN A 208 15.46 10.58 13.75
N TYR A 209 15.96 10.56 12.51
CA TYR A 209 16.16 9.37 11.69
C TYR A 209 17.34 9.59 10.75
N ARG A 210 18.32 8.68 10.74
CA ARG A 210 19.60 8.86 10.03
C ARG A 210 19.47 8.84 8.50
N HIS A 211 18.44 8.18 7.98
CA HIS A 211 18.13 8.11 6.54
C HIS A 211 16.65 8.33 6.29
N GLU A 212 16.28 8.60 5.04
CA GLU A 212 14.90 8.96 4.64
C GLU A 212 13.85 7.91 5.00
N LEU A 213 12.59 8.31 5.11
CA LEU A 213 11.49 7.37 5.33
C LEU A 213 11.06 6.79 3.99
N LEU A 214 10.93 5.46 3.87
CA LEU A 214 10.58 4.82 2.60
C LEU A 214 9.07 4.59 2.50
N ASN A 215 8.53 4.72 1.30
CA ASN A 215 7.13 4.40 1.02
C ASN A 215 6.93 2.96 0.53
N LEU A 216 5.68 2.58 0.25
CA LEU A 216 5.35 1.24 -0.22
C LEU A 216 5.84 0.94 -1.65
N ASN A 217 6.11 1.96 -2.47
CA ASN A 217 6.71 1.75 -3.79
C ASN A 217 8.15 1.27 -3.66
N ALA A 218 8.90 1.83 -2.71
CA ALA A 218 10.24 1.35 -2.37
C ALA A 218 10.22 -0.13 -1.94
N LYS A 219 9.16 -0.53 -1.21
CA LYS A 219 8.95 -1.93 -0.80
C LYS A 219 8.71 -2.84 -2.02
N ALA A 220 7.92 -2.39 -3.00
CA ALA A 220 7.66 -3.16 -4.22
C ALA A 220 8.95 -3.38 -5.03
N HIS A 221 9.76 -2.33 -5.21
CA HIS A 221 11.07 -2.43 -5.86
C HIS A 221 12.08 -3.31 -5.09
N TYR A 222 11.96 -3.39 -3.77
CA TYR A 222 12.73 -4.38 -3.02
C TYR A 222 12.26 -5.80 -3.32
N GLN A 223 10.94 -6.02 -3.33
CA GLN A 223 10.33 -7.35 -3.53
C GLN A 223 10.61 -7.92 -4.93
N ASP A 224 10.68 -7.08 -5.96
CA ASP A 224 11.07 -7.48 -7.32
C ASP A 224 12.61 -7.60 -7.52
N GLY A 225 13.39 -7.19 -6.52
CA GLY A 225 14.85 -7.25 -6.52
C GLY A 225 15.56 -6.09 -7.21
N SER A 226 14.82 -5.08 -7.70
CA SER A 226 15.41 -3.90 -8.35
C SER A 226 16.12 -2.97 -7.36
N PHE A 227 15.67 -2.90 -6.10
CA PHE A 227 16.37 -2.20 -5.02
C PHE A 227 16.96 -3.18 -4.01
N THR A 228 18.24 -3.00 -3.70
CA THR A 228 18.95 -3.81 -2.70
C THR A 228 19.39 -2.99 -1.49
N SER A 229 19.54 -1.68 -1.68
CA SER A 229 19.95 -0.73 -0.67
C SER A 229 18.99 0.44 -0.59
N MET A 230 19.01 1.11 0.56
CA MET A 230 18.28 2.37 0.73
C MET A 230 18.75 3.47 -0.22
N GLN A 231 20.02 3.42 -0.64
CA GLN A 231 20.58 4.38 -1.59
C GLN A 231 19.96 4.24 -2.99
N ASP A 232 19.53 3.04 -3.38
CA ASP A 232 18.86 2.81 -4.66
C ASP A 232 17.54 3.59 -4.72
N ALA A 233 16.74 3.52 -3.66
CA ALA A 233 15.49 4.27 -3.51
C ALA A 233 15.72 5.80 -3.50
N ILE A 234 16.77 6.27 -2.83
CA ILE A 234 17.13 7.70 -2.80
C ILE A 234 17.56 8.17 -4.20
N ASN A 235 18.43 7.42 -4.88
CA ASN A 235 18.88 7.73 -6.22
C ASN A 235 17.72 7.77 -7.21
N TYR A 236 16.80 6.81 -7.12
CA TYR A 236 15.60 6.77 -7.95
C TYR A 236 14.74 8.02 -7.73
N SER A 237 14.48 8.38 -6.46
CA SER A 237 13.65 9.55 -6.12
C SER A 237 14.28 10.87 -6.60
N ASN A 238 15.61 10.98 -6.56
CA ASN A 238 16.32 12.13 -7.10
C ASN A 238 16.23 12.22 -8.63
N ALA A 239 16.14 11.08 -9.31
CA ALA A 239 15.98 11.01 -10.76
C ALA A 239 14.52 11.19 -11.21
N HIS A 240 13.55 10.84 -10.36
CA HIS A 240 12.11 10.89 -10.63
C HIS A 240 11.36 11.66 -9.53
N PRO A 241 11.39 13.01 -9.54
CA PRO A 241 10.75 13.81 -8.50
C PRO A 241 9.23 13.60 -8.38
N ASP A 242 8.58 13.21 -9.48
CA ASP A 242 7.13 12.98 -9.55
C ASP A 242 6.72 11.56 -9.06
N ASP A 243 7.68 10.66 -8.87
CA ASP A 243 7.50 9.28 -8.38
C ASP A 243 8.52 8.99 -7.28
N THR A 244 8.38 9.71 -6.18
CA THR A 244 9.30 9.59 -5.05
C THR A 244 9.09 8.28 -4.30
N MET A 245 10.18 7.69 -3.82
CA MET A 245 10.20 6.53 -2.92
C MET A 245 10.20 6.94 -1.45
N LEU A 246 10.18 8.26 -1.19
CA LEU A 246 10.42 8.85 0.12
C LEU A 246 9.15 9.45 0.71
N VAL A 247 9.04 9.40 2.04
CA VAL A 247 8.01 10.10 2.82
C VAL A 247 8.65 11.24 3.59
N THR A 248 8.08 12.43 3.47
CA THR A 248 8.56 13.63 4.18
C THR A 248 7.52 14.07 5.20
N PRO A 249 7.85 14.17 6.50
CA PRO A 249 6.94 14.71 7.49
C PRO A 249 6.56 16.17 7.21
N GLU A 250 5.28 16.49 7.44
CA GLU A 250 4.71 17.83 7.32
C GLU A 250 4.36 18.41 8.70
N GLN A 251 4.09 19.70 8.79
CA GLN A 251 3.61 20.33 10.03
C GLN A 251 2.23 20.96 9.84
N ASP A 252 1.31 20.69 10.76
CA ASP A 252 0.06 21.42 10.93
C ASP A 252 0.13 22.27 12.20
N LEU A 253 0.17 23.58 12.04
CA LEU A 253 0.30 24.54 13.14
C LEU A 253 -0.99 24.75 13.94
N ASN A 254 -2.14 24.41 13.36
CA ASN A 254 -3.45 24.89 13.84
C ASN A 254 -4.25 23.82 14.57
N THR A 255 -3.92 22.55 14.38
CA THR A 255 -4.70 21.44 14.93
C THR A 255 -3.99 20.86 16.16
N SER A 256 -4.67 20.85 17.31
CA SER A 256 -4.16 20.20 18.52
C SER A 256 -4.34 18.68 18.43
N LEU A 257 -3.48 17.89 19.08
CA LEU A 257 -3.66 16.43 19.13
C LEU A 257 -4.86 16.00 19.97
N ASP A 258 -5.25 16.78 20.98
CA ASP A 258 -6.20 16.37 22.02
C ASP A 258 -7.66 16.76 21.76
N TYR A 259 -7.97 17.48 20.68
CA TYR A 259 -9.28 18.15 20.53
C TYR A 259 -10.48 17.19 20.52
N LYS A 260 -10.29 15.92 20.10
CA LYS A 260 -11.33 14.87 20.12
C LYS A 260 -11.43 14.11 21.44
N LEU A 261 -10.47 14.27 22.36
CA LEU A 261 -10.38 13.43 23.56
C LEU A 261 -11.59 13.61 24.49
N ALA A 262 -12.04 14.86 24.69
CA ALA A 262 -13.17 15.16 25.57
C ALA A 262 -14.49 14.52 25.07
N GLU A 263 -14.72 14.55 23.75
CA GLU A 263 -15.87 13.92 23.09
C GLU A 263 -15.84 12.39 23.29
N ILE A 264 -14.71 11.76 22.97
CA ILE A 264 -14.51 10.31 23.12
C ILE A 264 -14.71 9.88 24.58
N LEU A 265 -14.15 10.61 25.54
CA LEU A 265 -14.31 10.32 26.96
C LEU A 265 -15.75 10.47 27.44
N GLY A 266 -16.47 11.47 26.95
CA GLY A 266 -17.89 11.68 27.24
C GLY A 266 -18.73 10.49 26.77
N ASN A 267 -18.53 10.07 25.52
CA ASN A 267 -19.24 8.93 24.93
C ASN A 267 -18.90 7.62 25.65
N ALA A 268 -17.63 7.39 25.99
CA ALA A 268 -17.19 6.20 26.70
C ALA A 268 -17.82 6.07 28.10
N LYS A 269 -17.92 7.18 28.83
CA LYS A 269 -18.60 7.22 30.14
C LYS A 269 -20.10 7.01 30.02
N ALA A 270 -20.73 7.54 28.98
CA ALA A 270 -22.16 7.33 28.71
C ALA A 270 -22.47 5.86 28.39
N ASP A 271 -21.64 5.22 27.56
CA ASP A 271 -21.83 3.81 27.19
C ASP A 271 -21.55 2.87 28.37
N LEU A 272 -20.56 3.18 29.22
CA LEU A 272 -20.32 2.47 30.47
C LEU A 272 -21.57 2.49 31.38
N ALA A 273 -22.26 3.64 31.48
CA ALA A 273 -23.48 3.76 32.28
C ALA A 273 -24.64 2.92 31.73
N LYS A 274 -24.72 2.75 30.40
CA LYS A 274 -25.76 1.99 29.69
C LYS A 274 -25.50 0.48 29.72
N ASN A 275 -24.30 0.06 29.31
CA ASN A 275 -23.99 -1.32 28.98
C ASN A 275 -23.17 -2.07 30.07
N LYS A 276 -22.65 -1.34 31.06
CA LYS A 276 -21.91 -1.82 32.24
C LYS A 276 -20.89 -2.91 31.93
N LEU A 277 -20.10 -2.74 30.86
CA LEU A 277 -19.02 -3.67 30.56
C LEU A 277 -17.86 -3.33 31.51
N ILE A 278 -17.75 -4.10 32.59
CA ILE A 278 -16.70 -3.92 33.61
C ILE A 278 -15.57 -4.90 33.29
N TRP A 279 -14.42 -4.29 33.04
CA TRP A 279 -13.12 -4.89 32.78
C TRP A 279 -12.58 -5.63 34.03
N THR A 280 -12.01 -6.83 33.88
CA THR A 280 -11.50 -7.68 34.99
C THR A 280 -10.05 -8.05 34.75
N ASN A 281 -9.17 -8.15 35.74
CA ASN A 281 -7.73 -8.44 35.56
C ASN A 281 -7.46 -9.55 34.51
N GLU A 282 -6.58 -9.29 33.53
CA GLU A 282 -6.30 -10.06 32.28
C GLU A 282 -7.12 -9.70 31.02
N ASN A 283 -7.05 -8.43 30.61
CA ASN A 283 -7.95 -7.90 29.59
C ASN A 283 -7.40 -8.00 28.19
N ASN A 284 -8.20 -8.67 27.36
CA ASN A 284 -7.91 -8.83 25.96
C ASN A 284 -9.21 -8.84 25.15
N ILE A 285 -9.12 -8.52 23.86
CA ILE A 285 -10.28 -8.46 22.96
C ILE A 285 -11.03 -9.79 22.92
N GLY A 286 -10.33 -10.93 22.89
CA GLY A 286 -10.97 -12.25 22.86
C GLY A 286 -11.93 -12.50 24.04
N ASN A 287 -11.56 -12.05 25.24
CA ASN A 287 -12.38 -12.22 26.45
C ASN A 287 -13.68 -11.39 26.42
N ILE A 288 -13.67 -10.23 25.77
CA ILE A 288 -14.81 -9.29 25.77
C ILE A 288 -15.63 -9.33 24.47
N LYS A 289 -15.10 -9.96 23.41
CA LYS A 289 -15.70 -10.05 22.06
C LYS A 289 -17.17 -10.46 22.08
N ALA A 290 -17.53 -11.53 22.81
CA ALA A 290 -18.92 -11.99 22.88
C ALA A 290 -19.87 -10.95 23.49
N GLN A 291 -19.39 -10.16 24.46
CA GLN A 291 -20.19 -9.11 25.09
C GLN A 291 -20.32 -7.89 24.18
N VAL A 292 -19.23 -7.50 23.51
CA VAL A 292 -19.23 -6.40 22.53
C VAL A 292 -20.24 -6.68 21.41
N MET A 293 -20.22 -7.90 20.85
CA MET A 293 -21.11 -8.27 19.74
C MET A 293 -22.58 -8.44 20.17
N SER A 294 -22.86 -8.86 21.41
CA SER A 294 -24.24 -9.11 21.86
C SER A 294 -24.97 -7.87 22.36
N LYS A 295 -24.24 -6.85 22.78
CA LYS A 295 -24.78 -5.63 23.41
C LYS A 295 -24.71 -4.39 22.53
N ASP A 296 -24.21 -4.52 21.29
CA ASP A 296 -24.04 -3.39 20.36
C ASP A 296 -23.24 -2.25 21.02
N ILE A 297 -22.03 -2.60 21.48
CA ILE A 297 -21.16 -1.70 22.25
C ILE A 297 -20.18 -1.02 21.30
N ASP A 298 -20.13 0.31 21.40
CA ASP A 298 -19.21 1.16 20.63
C ASP A 298 -18.04 1.65 21.47
N TYR A 299 -18.21 1.70 22.80
CA TYR A 299 -17.16 2.15 23.70
C TYR A 299 -16.96 1.18 24.85
N ILE A 300 -15.71 0.82 25.06
CA ILE A 300 -15.24 0.16 26.26
C ILE A 300 -14.44 1.18 27.04
N TYR A 301 -14.88 1.49 28.25
CA TYR A 301 -14.14 2.36 29.15
C TYR A 301 -13.57 1.52 30.29
N ASN A 302 -12.25 1.56 30.45
CA ASN A 302 -11.54 1.03 31.59
C ASN A 302 -11.11 2.18 32.51
N PRO A 303 -12.00 2.65 33.40
CA PRO A 303 -11.60 3.51 34.50
C PRO A 303 -10.80 2.62 35.45
N THR A 304 -9.50 2.83 35.57
CA THR A 304 -8.60 1.99 36.37
C THR A 304 -9.23 1.50 37.68
N THR A 305 -9.56 0.22 37.76
CA THR A 305 -9.92 -0.42 39.04
C THR A 305 -8.63 -0.87 39.69
N ASN A 306 -8.26 -0.23 40.80
CA ASN A 306 -7.32 -0.67 41.83
C ASN A 306 -6.20 -1.62 41.38
N THR A 307 -4.96 -1.12 41.43
CA THR A 307 -3.74 -1.92 41.38
C THR A 307 -3.88 -3.23 42.18
N PRO A 308 -3.20 -4.33 41.78
CA PRO A 308 -3.18 -5.56 42.55
C PRO A 308 -2.88 -5.26 44.02
N GLU A 309 -3.54 -6.00 44.91
CA GLU A 309 -3.62 -5.81 46.37
C GLU A 309 -2.26 -5.74 47.12
N TYR A 310 -1.12 -5.82 46.40
CA TYR A 310 0.23 -5.75 46.95
C TYR A 310 1.19 -4.89 46.10
N GLY A 311 1.50 -3.68 46.59
CA GLY A 311 2.74 -2.93 46.29
C GLY A 311 2.64 -1.73 45.33
N PRO A 312 3.57 -0.74 45.43
CA PRO A 312 3.62 0.42 44.54
C PRO A 312 4.20 0.00 43.18
N GLY A 313 3.36 -0.10 42.15
CA GLY A 313 3.80 -0.35 40.77
C GLY A 313 3.03 -1.44 40.01
N GLY A 314 1.69 -1.39 40.01
CA GLY A 314 0.90 -2.29 39.17
C GLY A 314 1.13 -1.97 37.68
N ASN A 315 1.90 -2.81 36.98
CA ASN A 315 1.95 -2.76 35.52
C ASN A 315 0.63 -3.27 34.94
N THR A 316 0.06 -2.53 34.00
CA THR A 316 -1.20 -2.90 33.34
C THR A 316 -0.95 -3.20 31.87
N GLU A 317 -1.60 -4.23 31.34
CA GLU A 317 -1.49 -4.63 29.94
C GLU A 317 -2.88 -4.78 29.33
N PHE A 318 -3.06 -4.26 28.12
CA PHE A 318 -4.19 -4.61 27.27
C PHE A 318 -3.71 -5.38 26.04
N LYS A 319 -4.38 -6.48 25.71
CA LYS A 319 -4.01 -7.31 24.55
C LYS A 319 -5.09 -7.28 23.48
N ILE A 320 -4.71 -6.95 22.27
CA ILE A 320 -5.53 -7.14 21.07
C ILE A 320 -5.10 -8.47 20.44
N ASN A 321 -5.68 -9.56 20.93
CA ASN A 321 -5.34 -10.96 20.59
C ASN A 321 -6.39 -11.65 19.71
N ASP A 322 -7.51 -10.98 19.43
CA ASP A 322 -8.60 -11.43 18.58
C ASP A 322 -9.18 -10.20 17.87
N TYR A 323 -9.98 -10.42 16.83
CA TYR A 323 -10.68 -9.38 16.07
C TYR A 323 -12.18 -9.40 16.37
N ILE A 324 -12.84 -8.26 16.17
CA ILE A 324 -14.30 -8.17 16.18
C ILE A 324 -14.77 -8.24 14.72
N PRO A 325 -15.56 -9.24 14.30
CA PRO A 325 -16.13 -9.29 12.96
C PRO A 325 -17.02 -8.05 12.71
N ALA A 326 -16.92 -7.43 11.53
CA ALA A 326 -17.92 -6.45 11.13
C ALA A 326 -19.15 -7.15 10.55
N ASN A 327 -20.33 -6.94 11.12
CA ASN A 327 -21.57 -7.19 10.40
C ASN A 327 -21.84 -5.97 9.49
N GLY A 328 -22.61 -6.13 8.40
CA GLY A 328 -22.69 -5.13 7.32
C GLY A 328 -23.00 -3.67 7.71
N ALA A 329 -23.65 -3.40 8.85
CA ALA A 329 -23.90 -2.05 9.38
C ALA A 329 -22.79 -1.51 10.31
N ASP A 330 -21.93 -2.38 10.83
CA ASP A 330 -20.90 -2.08 11.86
C ASP A 330 -19.49 -1.91 11.27
N LYS A 331 -19.33 -2.17 9.96
CA LYS A 331 -18.05 -2.08 9.22
C LYS A 331 -17.40 -0.68 9.35
N ASP A 332 -18.22 0.35 9.44
CA ASP A 332 -17.78 1.75 9.48
C ASP A 332 -17.87 2.36 10.89
N THR A 333 -18.26 1.58 11.91
CA THR A 333 -18.35 2.04 13.30
C THR A 333 -17.21 1.43 14.12
N PRO A 334 -16.19 2.19 14.51
CA PRO A 334 -15.09 1.68 15.32
C PRO A 334 -15.57 1.18 16.69
N LEU A 335 -14.80 0.27 17.30
CA LEU A 335 -14.86 0.01 18.74
C LEU A 335 -13.80 0.87 19.44
N PHE A 336 -14.22 1.82 20.25
CA PHE A 336 -13.33 2.62 21.07
C PHE A 336 -12.96 1.89 22.36
N VAL A 337 -11.67 1.68 22.59
CA VAL A 337 -11.15 1.10 23.84
C VAL A 337 -10.41 2.20 24.58
N VAL A 338 -11.08 2.82 25.54
CA VAL A 338 -10.56 3.94 26.33
C VAL A 338 -9.96 3.43 27.63
N VAL A 339 -8.67 3.71 27.82
CA VAL A 339 -7.88 3.23 28.95
C VAL A 339 -7.24 4.40 29.68
N ASP A 340 -7.55 4.49 30.97
CA ASP A 340 -6.93 5.46 31.88
C ASP A 340 -5.57 4.96 32.41
N PRO A 341 -4.63 5.87 32.74
CA PRO A 341 -3.35 5.50 33.33
C PRO A 341 -3.53 4.86 34.71
N PRO A 342 -2.64 3.92 35.11
CA PRO A 342 -2.68 3.33 36.44
C PRO A 342 -2.61 4.39 37.54
N LYS A 343 -3.61 4.39 38.43
CA LYS A 343 -3.69 5.26 39.61
C LYS A 343 -3.06 4.57 40.83
N ASN A 344 -2.29 5.33 41.60
CA ASN A 344 -1.84 4.89 42.92
C ASN A 344 -3.01 4.92 43.92
N PRO A 345 -3.41 3.80 44.55
CA PRO A 345 -4.51 3.80 45.51
C PRO A 345 -4.19 4.58 46.80
N TRP A 346 -2.91 4.86 47.08
CA TRP A 346 -2.44 5.60 48.25
C TRP A 346 -2.21 7.10 48.00
N TYR A 347 -2.42 7.58 46.78
CA TYR A 347 -2.31 9.00 46.43
C TYR A 347 -3.55 9.46 45.67
N ASP A 348 -4.14 10.55 46.13
CA ASP A 348 -5.32 11.20 45.54
C ASP A 348 -4.97 12.25 44.47
N GLY A 349 -3.69 12.68 44.39
CA GLY A 349 -3.19 13.62 43.38
C GLY A 349 -3.13 13.07 41.95
N GLU A 350 -2.98 13.96 40.97
CA GLU A 350 -2.92 13.66 39.52
C GLU A 350 -1.64 12.92 39.05
N GLY A 351 -0.94 12.23 39.95
CA GLY A 351 0.30 11.50 39.66
C GLY A 351 0.03 10.09 39.13
N CYS A 352 0.45 9.79 37.90
CA CYS A 352 0.46 8.45 37.34
C CYS A 352 1.60 7.62 37.97
N TYR A 353 1.31 6.42 38.49
CA TYR A 353 2.32 5.51 39.04
C TYR A 353 2.14 4.10 38.47
N GLY A 354 3.05 3.69 37.59
CA GLY A 354 3.05 2.38 36.93
C GLY A 354 3.21 2.50 35.42
N SER A 355 3.61 1.41 34.76
CA SER A 355 3.67 1.36 33.30
C SER A 355 2.40 0.75 32.72
N HIS A 356 1.90 1.31 31.62
CA HIS A 356 0.87 0.68 30.80
C HIS A 356 1.52 0.14 29.52
N LYS A 357 1.04 -1.02 29.06
CA LYS A 357 1.49 -1.66 27.84
C LYS A 357 0.30 -2.07 26.97
N LEU A 358 0.37 -1.76 25.69
CA LEU A 358 -0.52 -2.33 24.68
C LEU A 358 0.21 -3.46 23.97
N THR A 359 -0.44 -4.60 23.77
CA THR A 359 0.13 -5.73 23.05
C THR A 359 -0.80 -6.10 21.89
N LEU A 360 -0.29 -6.01 20.67
CA LEU A 360 -0.97 -6.47 19.45
C LEU A 360 -0.49 -7.91 19.18
N GLN A 361 -1.39 -8.87 19.36
CA GLN A 361 -1.16 -10.31 19.24
C GLN A 361 -2.08 -10.97 18.18
N GLY A 362 -2.73 -10.16 17.35
CA GLY A 362 -3.61 -10.63 16.28
C GLY A 362 -2.81 -11.18 15.12
N TYR A 363 -2.66 -12.50 15.05
CA TYR A 363 -2.26 -13.17 13.82
C TYR A 363 -3.33 -12.90 12.75
N ASN A 364 -2.98 -12.14 11.72
CA ASN A 364 -3.78 -11.93 10.51
C ASN A 364 -5.23 -11.52 10.75
N MET A 365 -5.46 -10.37 11.42
CA MET A 365 -6.79 -9.76 11.43
C MET A 365 -7.34 -9.63 10.00
N PRO A 366 -8.56 -10.12 9.71
CA PRO A 366 -9.18 -9.94 8.39
C PRO A 366 -9.42 -8.46 8.05
N ALA A 367 -9.35 -8.11 6.77
CA ALA A 367 -9.52 -6.71 6.31
C ALA A 367 -10.93 -6.12 6.54
N ASP A 368 -11.92 -6.99 6.77
CA ASP A 368 -13.31 -6.70 7.13
C ASP A 368 -13.55 -6.74 8.65
N SER A 369 -12.50 -6.80 9.47
CA SER A 369 -12.62 -6.64 10.92
C SER A 369 -13.16 -5.25 11.26
N ARG A 370 -14.04 -5.18 12.26
CA ARG A 370 -14.47 -3.92 12.86
C ARG A 370 -13.23 -3.19 13.41
N PRO A 371 -12.98 -1.92 13.02
CA PRO A 371 -11.78 -1.19 13.43
C PRO A 371 -11.74 -0.97 14.94
N ILE A 372 -10.56 -1.08 15.55
CA ILE A 372 -10.36 -0.81 16.99
C ILE A 372 -9.63 0.53 17.16
N VAL A 373 -10.23 1.45 17.91
CA VAL A 373 -9.59 2.72 18.28
C VAL A 373 -9.15 2.61 19.73
N TYR A 374 -7.87 2.31 19.94
CA TYR A 374 -7.29 2.27 21.27
C TYR A 374 -6.94 3.69 21.72
N VAL A 375 -7.51 4.12 22.85
CA VAL A 375 -7.37 5.48 23.38
C VAL A 375 -6.71 5.42 24.75
N TYR A 376 -5.52 6.01 24.88
CA TYR A 376 -4.82 6.14 26.15
C TYR A 376 -4.87 7.57 26.65
N THR A 377 -5.45 7.79 27.82
CA THR A 377 -5.65 9.14 28.38
C THR A 377 -4.49 9.62 29.25
N GLY A 378 -3.52 8.74 29.51
CA GLY A 378 -2.40 9.00 30.39
C GLY A 378 -1.29 9.87 29.79
N THR A 379 -0.31 10.18 30.63
CA THR A 379 0.93 10.88 30.26
C THR A 379 2.13 9.93 30.38
N GLY A 380 3.32 10.39 30.02
CA GLY A 380 4.55 9.58 30.10
C GLY A 380 4.76 8.73 28.85
N THR A 381 5.24 7.50 29.00
CA THR A 381 5.50 6.59 27.88
C THR A 381 4.62 5.35 27.96
N ILE A 382 3.92 5.03 26.87
CA ILE A 382 3.23 3.76 26.67
C ILE A 382 4.08 2.87 25.76
N ASN A 383 4.36 1.65 26.21
CA ASN A 383 5.05 0.67 25.38
C ASN A 383 4.03 -0.13 24.57
N ILE A 384 4.30 -0.34 23.29
CA ILE A 384 3.46 -1.13 22.38
C ILE A 384 4.28 -2.28 21.82
N GLU A 385 3.82 -3.51 22.04
CA GLU A 385 4.45 -4.73 21.50
C GLU A 385 3.59 -5.28 20.37
N ALA A 386 4.14 -5.39 19.17
CA ALA A 386 3.38 -5.72 17.96
C ALA A 386 4.22 -6.55 16.97
N ASN A 387 4.47 -7.81 17.29
CA ASN A 387 5.34 -8.66 16.47
C ASN A 387 4.53 -9.59 15.55
N ASN A 388 4.87 -9.63 14.26
CA ASN A 388 4.26 -10.48 13.23
C ASN A 388 2.73 -10.49 13.25
N SER A 389 2.14 -9.30 13.40
CA SER A 389 0.69 -9.12 13.57
C SER A 389 0.13 -8.19 12.49
N THR A 390 -1.17 -8.28 12.24
CA THR A 390 -1.89 -7.30 11.39
C THR A 390 -2.90 -6.57 12.26
N PHE A 391 -2.98 -5.24 12.15
CA PHE A 391 -3.90 -4.42 12.94
C PHE A 391 -4.67 -3.46 12.05
N TYR A 392 -5.99 -3.35 12.27
CA TYR A 392 -6.88 -2.41 11.60
C TYR A 392 -7.52 -1.48 12.65
N GLY A 393 -7.20 -0.19 12.60
CA GLY A 393 -7.80 0.80 13.50
C GLY A 393 -6.88 1.97 13.82
N ALA A 394 -7.05 2.57 14.99
CA ALA A 394 -6.25 3.71 15.41
C ALA A 394 -5.71 3.57 16.83
N ILE A 395 -4.58 4.22 17.08
CA ILE A 395 -3.96 4.34 18.41
C ILE A 395 -3.90 5.82 18.72
N TYR A 396 -4.57 6.25 19.79
CA TYR A 396 -4.73 7.65 20.16
C TYR A 396 -4.28 7.90 21.60
N ALA A 397 -3.13 8.55 21.75
CA ALA A 397 -2.46 8.81 23.02
C ALA A 397 -1.92 10.26 23.08
N PRO A 398 -2.80 11.28 23.03
CA PRO A 398 -2.41 12.67 22.74
C PRO A 398 -1.42 13.29 23.74
N TYR A 399 -1.36 12.75 24.96
CA TYR A 399 -0.46 13.26 26.01
C TYR A 399 0.72 12.34 26.35
N ALA A 400 0.83 11.18 25.70
CA ALA A 400 1.88 10.20 25.97
C ALA A 400 2.80 10.00 24.76
N ASN A 401 4.05 9.66 25.04
CA ASN A 401 4.98 9.15 24.06
C ASN A 401 4.67 7.66 23.83
N ILE A 402 4.55 7.26 22.58
CA ILE A 402 4.45 5.86 22.18
C ILE A 402 5.85 5.36 21.88
N HIS A 403 6.24 4.28 22.53
CA HIS A 403 7.40 3.47 22.16
C HIS A 403 6.90 2.14 21.61
N MET A 404 7.08 1.94 20.31
CA MET A 404 6.55 0.80 19.57
C MET A 404 7.67 -0.16 19.20
N ASN A 405 7.54 -1.40 19.68
CA ASN A 405 8.36 -2.55 19.30
C ASN A 405 7.54 -3.45 18.36
N ASP A 406 7.75 -3.29 17.06
CA ASP A 406 6.89 -3.77 15.99
C ASP A 406 7.65 -4.64 14.97
N GLN A 407 8.19 -5.80 15.34
CA GLN A 407 8.89 -6.61 14.33
C GLN A 407 7.89 -7.31 13.41
N GLY A 408 7.80 -6.90 12.14
CA GLY A 408 6.91 -7.52 11.16
C GLY A 408 5.43 -7.16 11.31
N LEU A 409 5.10 -6.01 11.90
CA LEU A 409 3.72 -5.51 11.96
C LEU A 409 3.27 -5.05 10.57
N THR A 410 2.03 -5.37 10.22
CA THR A 410 1.29 -4.66 9.15
C THR A 410 0.17 -3.86 9.80
N PHE A 411 0.37 -2.54 9.89
CA PHE A 411 -0.56 -1.61 10.53
C PHE A 411 -1.41 -0.92 9.47
N HIS A 412 -2.73 -0.93 9.66
CA HIS A 412 -3.70 -0.18 8.87
C HIS A 412 -4.41 0.85 9.74
N GLY A 413 -4.27 2.14 9.44
CA GLY A 413 -5.04 3.23 10.03
C GLY A 413 -4.19 4.40 10.50
N SER A 414 -4.38 4.84 11.75
CA SER A 414 -3.77 6.08 12.26
C SER A 414 -3.16 5.93 13.66
N ILE A 415 -1.95 6.46 13.86
CA ILE A 415 -1.32 6.58 15.18
C ILE A 415 -1.16 8.05 15.54
N LEU A 416 -1.59 8.40 16.73
CA LEU A 416 -1.60 9.76 17.23
C LEU A 416 -1.05 9.81 18.64
N SER A 417 0.00 10.60 18.86
CA SER A 417 0.64 10.65 20.16
C SER A 417 1.41 11.93 20.40
N LYS A 418 1.75 12.22 21.66
CA LYS A 418 2.67 13.33 21.96
C LYS A 418 4.01 13.13 21.26
N GLY A 419 4.54 11.91 21.29
CA GLY A 419 5.73 11.49 20.55
C GLY A 419 5.58 10.06 20.07
N LEU A 420 6.21 9.71 18.96
CA LEU A 420 6.15 8.38 18.36
C LEU A 420 7.55 7.87 18.07
N GLU A 421 7.88 6.74 18.68
CA GLU A 421 9.14 6.03 18.47
C GLU A 421 8.87 4.63 17.96
N ILE A 422 9.48 4.28 16.82
CA ILE A 422 9.33 2.98 16.15
C ILE A 422 10.68 2.25 16.16
N THR A 423 10.69 1.05 16.74
CA THR A 423 11.86 0.18 16.89
C THR A 423 11.63 -1.20 16.27
N GLY A 424 10.78 -1.31 15.25
CA GLY A 424 10.52 -2.52 14.47
C GLY A 424 10.66 -2.32 12.96
N LYS A 425 10.62 -3.43 12.22
CA LYS A 425 10.63 -3.46 10.75
C LYS A 425 9.23 -3.78 10.26
N SER A 426 8.47 -2.74 9.93
CA SER A 426 7.02 -2.85 9.72
C SER A 426 6.53 -2.12 8.49
N THR A 427 5.32 -2.48 8.10
CA THR A 427 4.57 -1.76 7.06
C THR A 427 3.42 -1.01 7.73
N TYR A 428 3.37 0.30 7.51
CA TYR A 428 2.36 1.19 8.04
C TYR A 428 1.57 1.80 6.89
N ILE A 429 0.25 1.58 6.88
CA ILE A 429 -0.62 1.94 5.78
C ILE A 429 -1.77 2.76 6.34
N TYR A 430 -1.93 3.98 5.85
CA TYR A 430 -3.08 4.79 6.15
C TYR A 430 -4.33 4.10 5.58
N LYS A 431 -5.32 3.92 6.43
CA LYS A 431 -6.65 3.48 6.02
C LYS A 431 -7.68 4.28 6.80
N LYS A 432 -8.61 4.90 6.06
CA LYS A 432 -9.68 5.67 6.67
C LYS A 432 -10.68 4.73 7.34
N PHE A 433 -10.83 4.86 8.65
CA PHE A 433 -11.88 4.18 9.43
C PHE A 433 -12.80 5.16 10.14
N LEU A 434 -12.41 6.42 10.20
CA LEU A 434 -13.09 7.47 10.95
C LEU A 434 -13.32 8.63 10.01
N SER A 435 -14.52 9.18 10.03
CA SER A 435 -14.79 10.52 9.49
C SER A 435 -15.15 11.41 10.67
N ASP A 436 -14.86 12.71 10.61
CA ASP A 436 -15.21 13.66 11.67
C ASP A 436 -16.72 13.72 11.98
N SER A 437 -17.54 13.07 11.17
CA SER A 437 -18.98 12.93 11.34
C SER A 437 -19.33 11.67 12.16
N ALA A 438 -18.97 11.68 13.44
CA ALA A 438 -19.73 10.90 14.42
C ALA A 438 -21.05 11.65 14.70
N GLY A 439 -22.01 11.51 13.76
CA GLY A 439 -23.33 12.12 13.83
C GLY A 439 -23.57 13.22 12.80
N THR A 440 -24.74 13.14 12.16
CA THR A 440 -25.29 14.00 11.09
C THR A 440 -24.66 13.84 9.72
N GLY A 441 -25.44 13.22 8.82
CA GLY A 441 -25.13 13.13 7.41
C GLY A 441 -24.98 14.50 6.79
N SER A 442 -23.92 14.68 6.02
CA SER A 442 -23.85 15.72 5.01
C SER A 442 -23.00 15.20 3.86
N SER A 443 -23.71 14.86 2.78
CA SER A 443 -23.18 14.71 1.44
C SER A 443 -22.52 16.03 1.01
N GLY A 444 -21.21 16.14 1.23
CA GLY A 444 -20.37 17.23 0.73
C GLY A 444 -19.56 16.74 -0.46
N ASN A 445 -19.96 17.20 -1.64
CA ASN A 445 -19.35 16.91 -2.93
C ASN A 445 -17.93 17.54 -3.00
N GLY A 446 -16.90 16.72 -3.24
CA GLY A 446 -15.55 17.15 -3.62
C GLY A 446 -14.53 17.25 -2.48
N THR A 447 -13.89 16.13 -2.15
CA THR A 447 -12.53 16.11 -1.56
C THR A 447 -11.92 14.75 -1.90
N GLY A 448 -11.27 14.65 -3.07
CA GLY A 448 -10.49 13.46 -3.40
C GLY A 448 -9.43 13.26 -2.32
N GLY A 449 -9.35 12.05 -1.75
CA GLY A 449 -8.28 11.72 -0.81
C GLY A 449 -6.92 11.96 -1.48
N ASN A 450 -5.93 12.49 -0.76
CA ASN A 450 -4.59 12.45 -1.31
C ASN A 450 -4.20 10.96 -1.40
N ALA A 451 -3.77 10.52 -2.57
CA ALA A 451 -3.17 9.21 -2.77
C ALA A 451 -2.06 9.33 -3.82
N ASN A 452 -0.99 8.58 -3.61
CA ASN A 452 0.03 8.38 -4.62
C ASN A 452 -0.42 7.25 -5.53
N VAL A 453 -0.18 7.41 -6.83
CA VAL A 453 -0.46 6.39 -7.83
C VAL A 453 0.83 6.17 -8.59
N SER A 454 1.29 4.92 -8.63
CA SER A 454 2.52 4.54 -9.31
C SER A 454 2.34 3.20 -10.00
N LEU A 455 3.16 2.93 -11.01
CA LEU A 455 3.21 1.60 -11.61
C LEU A 455 3.71 0.59 -10.58
N ALA A 456 3.15 -0.62 -10.66
CA ALA A 456 3.51 -1.72 -9.79
C ALA A 456 3.64 -3.01 -10.58
N SER A 457 4.41 -3.94 -10.03
CA SER A 457 4.42 -5.32 -10.50
C SER A 457 3.10 -6.01 -10.16
N PRO A 458 2.66 -7.01 -10.95
CA PRO A 458 1.46 -7.79 -10.64
C PRO A 458 1.57 -8.41 -9.24
N PRO A 459 0.59 -8.18 -8.35
CA PRO A 459 0.58 -8.77 -7.02
C PRO A 459 0.48 -10.30 -7.09
N ALA A 460 1.30 -11.01 -6.33
CA ALA A 460 1.33 -12.48 -6.34
C ALA A 460 0.10 -13.13 -5.67
N ASP A 461 -0.62 -12.36 -4.86
CA ASP A 461 -1.77 -12.76 -4.05
C ASP A 461 -3.12 -12.56 -4.77
N ILE A 462 -3.13 -11.95 -5.96
CA ILE A 462 -4.35 -11.66 -6.71
C ILE A 462 -4.37 -12.43 -8.03
N ASP A 463 -5.39 -13.28 -8.23
CA ASP A 463 -5.73 -13.78 -9.56
C ASP A 463 -6.46 -12.69 -10.35
N TRP A 464 -6.09 -12.49 -11.62
CA TRP A 464 -6.68 -11.47 -12.48
C TRP A 464 -7.48 -12.07 -13.65
N ASN A 465 -7.53 -13.40 -13.76
CA ASN A 465 -8.10 -14.11 -14.90
C ASN A 465 -9.60 -14.45 -14.78
N ASP A 466 -10.28 -14.01 -13.71
CA ASP A 466 -11.71 -14.26 -13.50
C ASP A 466 -12.63 -13.49 -14.45
#